data_AF-A0A258IHG3-F1
#
_entry.id   AF-A0A258IHG3-F1
#
_cell.length_a   1.000
_cell.length_b   1.000
_cell.length_c   1.000
_cell.angle_alpha   90.00
_cell.angle_beta   90.00
_cell.angle_gamma   90.00
#
_symmetry.space_group_name_H-M   'P 1'
#
loop_
_entity.id
_entity.type
_entity.pdbx_description
1 polymer ?
#
loop_
_entity_poly.entity_id
_entity_poly.type
_entity_poly.pdbx_seq_one_letter_code
_entity_poly.pdbx_strand_id
1 'polypeptide(L)' 'MTEHDLKEFLDAMKRVRAEHATTPKKARKFLMKEGVVDKDGELTGHYARKNRLRRKSAA' A
#
# COMPACT_ATOMS: atom_id res chain seq x y z
N MET A 1 -1.26 -5.21 -21.64
CA MET A 1 -0.06 -5.24 -20.78
C MET A 1 0.68 -6.51 -21.13
N THR A 2 1.85 -6.38 -21.73
CA THR A 2 2.70 -7.51 -22.09
C THR A 2 3.46 -8.02 -20.87
N GLU A 3 4.06 -9.21 -20.97
CA GLU A 3 4.95 -9.71 -19.91
C GLU A 3 6.15 -8.78 -19.67
N HIS A 4 6.60 -8.10 -20.72
CA HIS A 4 7.66 -7.11 -20.65
C HIS A 4 7.23 -5.89 -19.82
N ASP A 5 6.05 -5.32 -20.10
CA ASP A 5 5.51 -4.18 -19.34
C ASP A 5 5.32 -4.53 -17.86
N LEU A 6 4.86 -5.76 -17.57
CA LEU A 6 4.71 -6.24 -16.19
C LEU A 6 6.06 -6.29 -15.48
N LYS A 7 7.10 -6.78 -16.16
CA LYS A 7 8.45 -6.86 -15.60
C LYS A 7 9.00 -5.48 -15.28
N GLU A 8 8.89 -4.53 -16.21
CA GLU A 8 9.34 -3.15 -16.00
C GLU A 8 8.59 -2.48 -14.85
N PHE A 9 7.27 -2.67 -14.78
CA PHE A 9 6.45 -2.17 -13.70
C PHE A 9 6.87 -2.73 -12.33
N LEU A 10 7.08 -4.04 -12.23
CA LEU A 10 7.53 -4.68 -10.99
C LEU A 10 8.92 -4.19 -10.56
N ASP A 11 9.84 -3.98 -11.50
CA ASP A 11 11.16 -3.46 -11.19
C ASP A 11 11.11 -1.99 -10.76
N ALA A 12 10.25 -1.17 -11.35
CA ALA A 12 9.98 0.19 -10.88
C ALA A 12 9.43 0.19 -9.44
N MET A 13 8.48 -0.69 -9.13
CA MET A 13 7.93 -0.82 -7.78
C MET A 13 8.99 -1.23 -6.74
N LYS A 14 9.94 -2.10 -7.12
CA LYS A 14 11.08 -2.46 -6.24
C LYS A 14 11.96 -1.26 -5.92
N ARG A 15 12.26 -0.41 -6.92
CA ARG A 15 13.07 0.81 -6.72
C ARG A 15 12.38 1.78 -5.76
N VAL A 16 11.10 2.07 -5.99
CA VAL A 16 10.30 2.92 -5.11
C VAL A 16 10.28 2.38 -3.66
N ARG A 17 10.14 1.05 -3.50
CA ARG A 17 10.19 0.41 -2.18
C ARG A 17 11.56 0.56 -1.52
N ALA A 18 12.64 0.40 -2.28
CA ALA A 18 14.01 0.56 -1.78
C ALA A 18 14.29 2.01 -1.35
N GLU A 19 13.69 3.01 -1.98
CA GLU A 19 13.89 4.43 -1.64
C GLU A 19 13.03 4.85 -0.43
N HIS A 20 11.73 4.53 -0.45
CA HIS A 20 10.76 5.09 0.50
C HIS A 20 10.34 4.15 1.62
N ALA A 21 10.55 2.84 1.47
CA ALA A 21 10.06 1.80 2.38
C ALA A 21 11.18 0.91 2.94
N THR A 22 12.39 1.47 3.11
CA THR A 22 13.56 0.78 3.73
C THR A 22 13.29 0.21 5.12
N THR A 23 12.35 0.80 5.86
CA THR A 23 11.89 0.28 7.17
C THR A 23 10.37 0.33 7.26
N PRO A 24 9.73 -0.52 8.08
CA PRO A 24 8.28 -0.47 8.28
C PRO A 24 7.78 0.90 8.72
N LYS A 25 8.56 1.62 9.53
CA LYS A 25 8.23 2.98 9.99
C LYS A 25 8.25 4.00 8.86
N LYS A 26 9.26 3.97 7.98
CA LYS A 26 9.34 4.83 6.80
C LYS A 26 8.23 4.50 5.80
N ALA A 27 7.95 3.22 5.58
CA ALA A 27 6.85 2.77 4.74
C ALA A 27 5.50 3.28 5.24
N ARG A 28 5.22 3.15 6.55
CA ARG A 28 3.99 3.69 7.16
C ARG A 28 3.90 5.21 7.01
N LYS A 29 4.99 5.94 7.23
CA LYS A 29 5.02 7.40 7.03
C LYS A 29 4.75 7.80 5.57
N PHE A 30 5.33 7.06 4.61
CA PHE A 30 5.07 7.25 3.19
C PHE A 30 3.59 7.01 2.86
N LEU A 31 3.03 5.86 3.26
CA LEU A 31 1.63 5.54 3.04
C LEU A 31 0.67 6.53 3.71
N MET A 32 1.04 7.08 4.87
CA MET A 32 0.26 8.11 5.56
C MET A 32 0.31 9.45 4.81
N LYS A 33 1.47 9.82 4.24
CA LYS A 33 1.63 11.02 3.40
C LYS A 33 0.80 10.93 2.12
N GLU A 34 0.78 9.76 1.49
CA GLU A 34 -0.03 9.47 0.30
C GLU A 34 -1.51 9.29 0.64
N GLY A 35 -1.90 9.40 1.90
CA GLY A 35 -3.28 9.31 2.37
C GLY A 35 -3.86 7.91 2.24
N VAL A 36 -3.04 6.86 2.08
CA VAL A 36 -3.47 5.45 1.99
C VAL A 36 -3.85 4.91 3.37
N VAL A 37 -3.11 5.32 4.39
CA VAL A 37 -3.38 4.99 5.80
C VAL A 37 -3.57 6.24 6.63
N ASP A 38 -4.39 6.15 7.69
CA ASP A 38 -4.53 7.20 8.68
C ASP A 38 -3.43 7.15 9.76
N LYS A 39 -3.53 8.05 10.75
CA LYS A 39 -2.60 8.16 11.88
C LYS A 39 -2.54 6.89 12.75
N ASP A 40 -3.63 6.13 12.78
CA ASP A 40 -3.74 4.87 13.51
C ASP A 40 -3.17 3.70 12.66
N GLY A 41 -3.02 3.94 11.35
CA GLY A 41 -2.48 3.02 10.36
C GLY A 41 -3.54 2.14 9.72
N GLU A 42 -4.80 2.50 9.89
CA GLU A 42 -5.91 1.87 9.19
C GLU A 42 -6.02 2.46 7.79
N LEU A 43 -6.51 1.68 6.84
CA LEU A 43 -6.71 2.14 5.46
C LEU A 43 -7.77 3.23 5.39
N THR A 44 -7.59 4.21 4.50
CA THR A 44 -8.55 5.30 4.27
C THR A 44 -9.48 5.02 3.08
N GLY A 45 -10.65 5.68 3.06
CA GLY A 45 -11.49 5.84 1.86
C GLY A 45 -11.78 4.55 1.07
N HIS A 46 -11.42 4.55 -0.22
CA HIS A 46 -11.60 3.42 -1.14
C HIS A 46 -10.70 2.23 -0.83
N TYR A 47 -9.55 2.45 -0.16
CA TYR A 47 -8.69 1.36 0.32
C TYR A 47 -9.32 0.62 1.52
N ALA A 48 -10.10 1.31 2.34
CA ALA A 48 -10.81 0.73 3.48
C ALA A 48 -11.99 -0.18 3.09
N ARG A 49 -12.59 0.02 1.91
CA ARG A 49 -13.85 -0.64 1.50
C ARG A 49 -13.78 -2.16 1.51
N LYS A 50 -12.64 -2.78 1.22
CA LYS A 50 -12.49 -4.26 1.28
C LYS A 50 -12.28 -4.80 2.70
N ASN A 51 -11.69 -4.02 3.61
CA ASN A 51 -11.44 -4.48 4.98
C ASN A 51 -12.70 -4.47 5.85
N ARG A 52 -13.67 -3.57 5.58
CA ARG A 52 -14.97 -3.57 6.27
C ARG A 52 -15.83 -4.80 5.97
N LEU A 53 -15.73 -5.40 4.77
CA LEU A 53 -16.43 -6.64 4.47
C LEU A 53 -15.84 -7.83 5.24
N ARG A 54 -14.52 -7.93 5.35
CA ARG A 54 -13.87 -9.04 6.08
C ARG A 54 -14.10 -9.00 7.60
N ARG A 55 -14.14 -7.81 8.22
CA ARG A 55 -14.41 -7.68 9.66
C ARG A 55 -15.87 -7.97 10.03
N LYS A 56 -16.84 -7.75 9.13
CA LYS A 56 -18.26 -8.08 9.36
C LYS A 56 -18.60 -9.57 9.19
N SER A 57 -17.78 -10.33 8.48
CA SER A 57 -17.97 -11.79 8.31
C SER A 57 -17.32 -12.63 9.43
N ALA A 58 -16.64 -11.98 10.38
CA ALA A 58 -15.95 -12.61 11.50
C ALA A 58 -16.53 -12.17 12.87
N ALA A 59 -17.70 -11.54 12.87
CA ALA A 59 -18.45 -11.12 14.05
C ALA A 59 -19.80 -11.82 14.10
#